data_AF-A0ABD6SVM6-F1
#
_entry.id   AF-A0ABD6SVM6-F1
#
_cell.length_a   1.000
_cell.length_b   1.000
_cell.length_c   1.000
_cell.angle_alpha   90.00
_cell.angle_beta   90.00
_cell.angle_gamma   90.00
#
_symmetry.space_group_name_H-M   'P 1'
#
loop_
_entity.id
_entity.type
_entity.pdbx_description
1 polymer ?
#
loop_
_entity_poly.entity_id
_entity_poly.type
_entity_poly.pdbx_seq_one_letter_code
_entity_poly.pdbx_strand_id
1 'polypeptide(L)'
;MCMLSYKNFIVRCCLCSGIILLFFAPMSVLAQIKSPGAMLNLEVGRLLDLSSGFYTTLVQYKHLEHRLISTSTLTSVTKHVDEMGELGKRWYIEIAPHMKNKRKQVLSYNATFQQKYNDMQQQVQNKNKEKVLKVLETIQSDIDMQKQGVTEFLTVAKSFRNDVSAISRQLQNDRKSLQVIIDVEEEKQGYPVIGENLLLNCIVDSINYINGVNGGAEGLLSHLEVMSTNWTILEAKLKILIQNIKDTSDINMNFISADMKVMKENWDNIYYKTQQLYWEED
;
A
#
# COMPACT_ATOMS: atom_id res chain seq x y z
N MET A 1 -55.48 41.99 -26.61
CA MET A 1 -54.03 42.28 -26.59
C MET A 1 -53.34 40.99 -26.11
N CYS A 2 -53.23 39.94 -26.95
CA CYS A 2 -52.17 39.68 -27.95
C CYS A 2 -50.77 39.76 -27.32
N MET A 3 -49.89 38.76 -27.32
CA MET A 3 -49.80 37.51 -28.07
C MET A 3 -49.17 36.41 -27.21
N LEU A 4 -49.85 35.26 -27.10
CA LEU A 4 -49.23 33.97 -26.84
C LEU A 4 -49.99 33.00 -27.72
N SER A 5 -49.36 32.50 -28.79
CA SER A 5 -49.69 31.24 -29.48
C SER A 5 -49.13 31.19 -30.91
N TYR A 6 -48.62 29.99 -31.24
CA TYR A 6 -48.71 29.30 -32.54
C TYR A 6 -47.52 29.29 -33.51
N LYS A 7 -46.81 28.15 -33.51
CA LYS A 7 -46.72 27.15 -34.62
C LYS A 7 -45.89 25.97 -34.09
N ASN A 8 -46.40 24.77 -33.76
CA ASN A 8 -47.10 23.77 -34.58
C ASN A 8 -46.39 23.56 -35.94
N PHE A 9 -45.99 22.38 -36.40
CA PHE A 9 -46.46 21.01 -36.24
C PHE A 9 -45.56 20.11 -37.13
N ILE A 10 -45.75 18.78 -37.11
CA ILE A 10 -45.25 17.75 -38.07
C ILE A 10 -43.85 17.18 -37.73
N VAL A 11 -43.63 15.91 -37.38
CA VAL A 11 -44.45 14.70 -37.46
C VAL A 11 -43.88 13.61 -36.53
N ARG A 12 -44.79 12.91 -35.84
CA ARG A 12 -44.55 11.58 -35.30
C ARG A 12 -44.55 10.57 -36.46
N CYS A 13 -43.57 9.66 -36.50
CA CYS A 13 -43.79 8.21 -36.50
C CYS A 13 -42.60 7.47 -37.11
N CYS A 14 -42.08 6.50 -36.34
CA CYS A 14 -41.61 5.18 -36.79
C CYS A 14 -40.33 5.16 -37.66
N LEU A 15 -39.35 4.26 -37.53
CA LEU A 15 -39.18 2.99 -36.82
C LEU A 15 -37.66 2.68 -36.93
N CYS A 16 -37.14 1.96 -35.92
CA CYS A 16 -36.02 1.02 -36.02
C CYS A 16 -34.84 1.32 -36.96
N SER A 17 -33.70 1.72 -36.38
CA SER A 17 -32.41 1.01 -36.57
C SER A 17 -31.26 1.81 -35.95
N GLY A 18 -30.40 1.14 -35.20
CA GLY A 18 -29.09 1.66 -34.81
C GLY A 18 -29.01 2.12 -33.37
N ILE A 19 -28.99 1.16 -32.44
CA ILE A 19 -28.15 1.29 -31.26
C ILE A 19 -26.74 1.54 -31.81
N ILE A 20 -26.34 2.80 -31.93
CA ILE A 20 -24.92 3.14 -31.99
C ILE A 20 -24.42 2.89 -30.58
N LEU A 21 -24.08 1.63 -30.33
CA LEU A 21 -23.00 1.28 -29.42
C LEU A 21 -21.84 2.16 -29.89
N LEU A 22 -21.65 3.29 -29.23
CA LEU A 22 -20.32 3.84 -29.06
C LEU A 22 -19.58 2.72 -28.33
N PHE A 23 -19.00 1.82 -29.12
CA PHE A 23 -17.84 1.07 -28.73
C PHE A 23 -16.82 2.12 -28.32
N PHE A 24 -16.88 2.54 -27.06
CA PHE A 24 -15.66 2.69 -26.31
C PHE A 24 -15.00 1.32 -26.41
N ALA A 25 -14.19 1.15 -27.45
CA ALA A 25 -13.04 0.28 -27.32
C ALA A 25 -12.41 0.70 -25.99
N PRO A 26 -12.32 -0.18 -24.99
CA PRO A 26 -11.46 0.14 -23.87
C PRO A 26 -10.11 0.40 -24.55
N MET A 27 -9.66 1.66 -24.53
CA MET A 27 -8.23 1.88 -24.61
C MET A 27 -7.72 1.10 -23.42
N SER A 28 -7.30 -0.14 -23.67
CA SER A 28 -6.29 -0.78 -22.87
C SER A 28 -5.04 0.06 -23.06
N VAL A 29 -5.02 1.23 -22.43
CA VAL A 29 -3.87 1.57 -21.62
C VAL A 29 -3.80 0.39 -20.69
N LEU A 30 -2.96 -0.57 -21.05
CA LEU A 30 -2.56 -1.63 -20.18
C LEU A 30 -1.96 -0.88 -18.99
N ALA A 31 -2.77 -0.53 -18.00
CA ALA A 31 -2.29 -0.01 -16.76
C ALA A 31 -1.42 -1.15 -16.25
N GLN A 32 -0.10 -1.04 -16.42
CA GLN A 32 0.81 -1.94 -15.76
C GLN A 32 0.41 -1.86 -14.30
N ILE A 33 -0.13 -2.96 -13.78
CA ILE A 33 -0.51 -3.06 -12.39
C ILE A 33 0.82 -3.02 -11.64
N LYS A 34 1.22 -1.82 -11.22
CA LYS A 34 2.41 -1.62 -10.41
C LYS A 34 2.23 -2.42 -9.12
N SER A 35 3.33 -2.97 -8.61
CA SER A 35 3.32 -3.58 -7.28
C SER A 35 2.78 -2.59 -6.24
N PRO A 36 2.07 -3.05 -5.19
CA PRO A 36 1.68 -2.19 -4.07
C PRO A 36 2.85 -1.38 -3.48
N GLY A 37 4.05 -1.97 -3.44
CA GLY A 37 5.27 -1.28 -2.99
C GLY A 37 5.65 -0.12 -3.91
N ALA A 38 5.66 -0.34 -5.23
CA ALA A 38 6.02 0.66 -6.24
C ALA A 38 4.96 1.77 -6.37
N MET A 39 3.68 1.42 -6.25
CA MET A 39 2.59 2.40 -6.23
C MET A 39 2.73 3.34 -5.02
N LEU A 40 2.89 2.78 -3.81
CA LEU A 40 3.10 3.57 -2.61
C LEU A 40 4.39 4.41 -2.69
N ASN A 41 5.46 3.85 -3.26
CA ASN A 41 6.71 4.57 -3.45
C ASN A 41 6.56 5.82 -4.36
N LEU A 42 5.65 5.81 -5.33
CA LEU A 42 5.35 7.00 -6.14
C LEU A 42 4.51 8.02 -5.38
N GLU A 43 3.51 7.56 -4.62
CA GLU A 43 2.62 8.42 -3.85
C GLU A 43 3.36 9.18 -2.73
N VAL A 44 4.28 8.50 -2.05
CA VAL A 44 5.07 9.09 -0.97
C VAL A 44 6.06 10.15 -1.47
N GLY A 45 6.48 10.08 -2.73
CA GLY A 45 7.50 10.97 -3.31
C GLY A 45 7.18 12.44 -3.25
N ARG A 46 5.88 12.79 -3.28
CA ARG A 46 5.44 14.18 -3.29
C ARG A 46 5.31 14.81 -1.91
N LEU A 47 5.33 14.02 -0.83
CA LEU A 47 5.11 14.54 0.52
C LEU A 47 6.20 15.55 0.93
N LEU A 48 7.46 15.27 0.59
CA LEU A 48 8.58 16.16 0.89
C LEU A 48 8.53 17.47 0.07
N ASP A 49 8.17 17.36 -1.20
CA ASP A 49 8.05 18.52 -2.09
C ASP A 49 6.92 19.45 -1.65
N LEU A 50 5.78 18.89 -1.25
CA LEU A 50 4.64 19.65 -0.73
C LEU A 50 4.99 20.36 0.59
N SER A 51 5.68 19.65 1.49
CA SER A 51 6.16 20.23 2.74
C SER A 51 7.12 21.39 2.50
N SER A 52 8.06 21.23 1.57
CA SER A 52 9.01 22.29 1.18
C SER A 52 8.30 23.47 0.48
N GLY A 53 7.32 23.18 -0.39
CA GLY A 53 6.52 24.17 -1.10
C GLY A 53 5.69 25.04 -0.14
N PHE A 54 5.20 24.47 0.95
CA PHE A 54 4.45 25.19 1.97
C PHE A 54 5.24 26.36 2.57
N TYR A 55 6.55 26.22 2.75
CA TYR A 55 7.39 27.32 3.25
C TYR A 55 7.44 28.51 2.30
N THR A 56 7.36 28.29 0.99
CA THR A 56 7.26 29.37 0.01
C THR A 56 5.97 30.15 0.20
N THR A 57 4.84 29.46 0.35
CA THR A 57 3.54 30.06 0.63
C THR A 57 3.54 30.79 1.98
N LEU A 58 4.16 30.21 3.00
CA LEU A 58 4.25 30.82 4.33
C LEU A 58 5.07 32.12 4.31
N VAL A 59 6.15 32.17 3.52
CA VAL A 59 6.93 33.40 3.32
C VAL A 59 6.06 34.45 2.63
N GLN A 60 5.36 34.11 1.55
CA GLN A 60 4.45 35.04 0.87
C GLN A 60 3.38 35.58 1.83
N TYR A 61 2.76 34.69 2.62
CA TYR A 61 1.76 35.05 3.62
C TYR A 61 2.30 36.05 4.67
N LYS A 62 3.53 35.82 5.15
CA LYS A 62 4.17 36.69 6.15
C LYS A 62 4.46 38.11 5.65
N HIS A 63 4.58 38.32 4.33
CA HIS A 63 4.77 39.64 3.74
C HIS A 63 3.48 40.46 3.61
N LEU A 64 2.31 39.86 3.86
CA LEU A 64 1.04 40.57 3.82
C LEU A 64 0.92 41.50 5.04
N GLU A 65 0.42 42.71 4.80
CA GLU A 65 0.21 43.75 5.82
C GLU A 65 -0.88 43.36 6.82
N HIS A 66 -1.95 42.72 6.32
CA HIS A 66 -3.05 42.22 7.14
C HIS A 66 -3.06 40.69 7.11
N ARG A 67 -2.96 40.09 8.29
CA ARG A 67 -2.94 38.63 8.48
C ARG A 67 -4.01 38.24 9.49
N LEU A 68 -4.90 37.35 9.08
CA LEU A 68 -6.03 36.90 9.89
C LEU A 68 -5.68 35.66 10.72
N ILE A 69 -4.72 34.85 10.25
CA ILE A 69 -4.35 33.61 10.92
C ILE A 69 -3.43 33.90 12.10
N SER A 70 -3.82 33.41 13.27
CA SER A 70 -3.03 33.54 14.49
C SER A 70 -1.69 32.80 14.40
N THR A 71 -0.69 33.27 15.14
CA THR A 71 0.63 32.62 15.22
C THR A 71 0.53 31.16 15.71
N SER A 72 -0.37 30.86 16.65
CA SER A 72 -0.56 29.50 17.16
C SER A 72 -1.16 28.58 16.09
N THR A 73 -2.14 29.06 15.32
CA THR A 73 -2.71 28.33 14.18
C THR A 73 -1.64 28.07 13.11
N LEU A 74 -0.85 29.09 12.73
CA LEU A 74 0.25 28.91 11.77
C LEU A 74 1.30 27.92 12.26
N THR A 75 1.62 27.94 13.56
CA THR A 75 2.58 27.00 14.18
C THR A 75 2.06 25.56 14.12
N SER A 76 0.78 25.35 14.44
CA SER A 76 0.11 24.04 14.34
C SER A 76 0.16 23.50 12.90
N VAL A 77 -0.27 24.32 11.95
CA VAL A 77 -0.30 23.96 10.52
C VAL A 77 1.09 23.61 10.02
N THR A 78 2.09 24.46 10.32
CA THR A 78 3.48 24.24 9.90
C THR A 78 4.00 22.92 10.47
N LYS A 79 3.75 22.65 11.74
CA LYS A 79 4.16 21.39 12.39
C LYS A 79 3.59 20.17 11.68
N HIS A 80 2.30 20.13 11.37
CA HIS A 80 1.70 18.95 10.73
C HIS A 80 2.15 18.79 9.27
N VAL A 81 2.46 19.89 8.57
CA VAL A 81 3.07 19.86 7.23
C VAL A 81 4.53 19.37 7.28
N ASP A 82 5.29 19.73 8.31
CA ASP A 82 6.63 19.20 8.54
C ASP A 82 6.58 17.70 8.84
N GLU A 83 5.67 17.26 9.72
CA GLU A 83 5.45 15.84 10.03
C GLU A 83 5.11 15.03 8.77
N MET A 84 4.31 15.58 7.86
CA MET A 84 4.05 14.98 6.54
C MET A 84 5.34 14.84 5.69
N GLY A 85 6.17 15.88 5.65
CA GLY A 85 7.44 15.84 4.92
C GLY A 85 8.43 14.82 5.50
N GLU A 86 8.55 14.78 6.83
CA GLU A 86 9.39 13.81 7.55
C GLU A 86 8.91 12.37 7.35
N LEU A 87 7.60 12.15 7.28
CA LEU A 87 7.03 10.85 6.92
C LEU A 87 7.52 10.39 5.54
N GLY A 88 7.55 11.30 4.56
CA GLY A 88 8.11 11.05 3.23
C GLY A 88 9.59 10.69 3.27
N LYS A 89 10.40 11.45 4.01
CA LYS A 89 11.84 11.15 4.19
C LYS A 89 12.07 9.78 4.82
N ARG A 90 11.37 9.48 5.92
CA ARG A 90 11.48 8.21 6.65
C ARG A 90 11.15 7.02 5.74
N TRP A 91 10.16 7.16 4.85
CA TRP A 91 9.85 6.12 3.89
C TRP A 91 11.05 5.75 3.01
N TYR A 92 11.69 6.75 2.40
CA TYR A 92 12.80 6.52 1.48
C TYR A 92 14.11 6.11 2.15
N ILE A 93 14.39 6.62 3.34
CA ILE A 93 15.67 6.40 4.03
C ILE A 93 15.64 5.10 4.83
N GLU A 94 14.50 4.75 5.41
CA GLU A 94 14.42 3.65 6.38
C GLU A 94 13.50 2.53 5.90
N ILE A 95 12.24 2.84 5.59
CA ILE A 95 11.20 1.83 5.40
C ILE A 95 11.38 1.06 4.08
N ALA A 96 11.39 1.76 2.95
CA ALA A 96 11.51 1.13 1.63
C ALA A 96 12.82 0.34 1.46
N PRO A 97 14.01 0.86 1.88
CA PRO A 97 15.25 0.09 1.84
C PRO A 97 15.21 -1.17 2.70
N HIS A 98 14.67 -1.07 3.91
CA HIS A 98 14.50 -2.23 4.79
C HIS A 98 13.59 -3.28 4.14
N MET A 99 12.49 -2.84 3.54
CA MET A 99 11.55 -3.70 2.83
C MET A 99 12.17 -4.39 1.60
N LYS A 100 12.93 -3.64 0.81
CA LYS A 100 13.69 -4.16 -0.34
C LYS A 100 14.69 -5.24 0.11
N ASN A 101 15.35 -5.04 1.25
CA ASN A 101 16.35 -5.97 1.77
C ASN A 101 15.76 -7.31 2.23
N LYS A 102 14.69 -7.36 3.05
CA LYS A 102 14.15 -8.69 3.39
C LYS A 102 13.43 -9.35 2.22
N ARG A 103 12.84 -8.60 1.28
CA ARG A 103 12.35 -9.17 0.02
C ARG A 103 13.47 -9.93 -0.69
N LYS A 104 14.65 -9.32 -0.84
CA LYS A 104 15.82 -10.00 -1.42
C LYS A 104 16.21 -11.26 -0.64
N GLN A 105 16.19 -11.23 0.69
CA GLN A 105 16.50 -12.39 1.52
C GLN A 105 15.54 -13.56 1.26
N VAL A 106 14.23 -13.31 1.30
CA VAL A 106 13.20 -14.34 1.02
C VAL A 106 13.37 -14.91 -0.39
N LEU A 107 13.59 -14.05 -1.39
CA LEU A 107 13.81 -14.51 -2.77
C LEU A 107 15.09 -15.33 -2.92
N SER A 108 16.18 -14.93 -2.27
CA SER A 108 17.45 -15.66 -2.30
C SER A 108 17.37 -17.04 -1.66
N TYR A 109 16.51 -17.21 -0.65
CA TYR A 109 16.31 -18.49 0.02
C TYR A 109 15.68 -19.55 -0.91
N ASN A 110 14.99 -19.16 -1.98
CA ASN A 110 14.33 -20.10 -2.88
C ASN A 110 15.28 -21.16 -3.44
N ALA A 111 16.50 -20.79 -3.84
CA ALA A 111 17.47 -21.77 -4.34
C ALA A 111 17.81 -22.85 -3.28
N THR A 112 17.97 -22.41 -2.02
CA THR A 112 18.22 -23.31 -0.89
C THR A 112 17.01 -24.19 -0.60
N PHE A 113 15.79 -23.63 -0.62
CA PHE A 113 14.56 -24.40 -0.45
C PHE A 113 14.42 -25.49 -1.52
N GLN A 114 14.59 -25.15 -2.80
CA GLN A 114 14.45 -26.14 -3.89
C GLN A 114 15.50 -27.24 -3.77
N GLN A 115 16.75 -26.91 -3.39
CA GLN A 115 17.79 -27.91 -3.14
C GLN A 115 17.40 -28.86 -2.00
N LYS A 116 16.94 -28.33 -0.87
CA LYS A 116 16.49 -29.13 0.28
C LYS A 116 15.27 -29.99 -0.06
N TYR A 117 14.34 -29.46 -0.84
CA TYR A 117 13.19 -30.22 -1.32
C TYR A 117 13.63 -31.41 -2.19
N ASN A 118 14.56 -31.20 -3.13
CA ASN A 118 15.08 -32.25 -3.98
C ASN A 118 15.83 -33.33 -3.18
N ASP A 119 16.66 -32.95 -2.20
CA ASP A 119 17.32 -33.89 -1.29
C ASP A 119 16.26 -34.71 -0.52
N MET A 120 15.24 -34.06 0.03
CA MET A 120 14.15 -34.73 0.72
C MET A 120 13.43 -35.76 -0.15
N GLN A 121 13.18 -35.46 -1.44
CA GLN A 121 12.59 -36.40 -2.38
C GLN A 121 13.48 -37.65 -2.57
N GLN A 122 14.80 -37.47 -2.67
CA GLN A 122 15.75 -38.58 -2.74
C GLN A 122 15.72 -39.42 -1.44
N GLN A 123 15.66 -38.78 -0.27
CA GLN A 123 15.59 -39.50 1.00
C GLN A 123 14.29 -40.29 1.17
N VAL A 124 13.16 -39.78 0.65
CA VAL A 124 11.89 -40.53 0.59
C VAL A 124 12.01 -41.78 -0.28
N GLN A 125 12.63 -41.66 -1.46
CA GLN A 125 12.88 -42.82 -2.34
C GLN A 125 13.77 -43.88 -1.67
N ASN A 126 14.79 -43.43 -0.94
CA ASN A 126 15.69 -44.28 -0.16
C ASN A 126 15.07 -44.80 1.13
N LYS A 127 13.82 -44.46 1.41
CA LYS A 127 13.10 -44.79 2.65
C LYS A 127 13.82 -44.35 3.93
N ASN A 128 14.64 -43.29 3.87
CA ASN A 128 15.47 -42.84 4.98
C ASN A 128 14.73 -41.85 5.87
N LYS A 129 13.97 -42.38 6.83
CA LYS A 129 13.18 -41.62 7.81
C LYS A 129 13.98 -40.50 8.48
N GLU A 130 15.13 -40.84 9.05
CA GLU A 130 15.93 -39.93 9.86
C GLU A 130 16.43 -38.73 9.04
N LYS A 131 16.87 -38.99 7.80
CA LYS A 131 17.31 -37.91 6.91
C LYS A 131 16.15 -37.05 6.43
N VAL A 132 14.99 -37.63 6.10
CA VAL A 132 13.78 -36.83 5.76
C VAL A 132 13.44 -35.89 6.91
N LEU A 133 13.42 -36.42 8.14
CA LEU A 133 13.12 -35.64 9.34
C LEU A 133 14.12 -34.49 9.54
N LYS A 134 15.41 -34.77 9.42
CA LYS A 134 16.48 -33.77 9.56
C LYS A 134 16.36 -32.64 8.53
N VAL A 135 16.05 -32.96 7.27
CA VAL A 135 15.86 -31.93 6.23
C VAL A 135 14.64 -31.07 6.53
N LEU A 136 13.52 -31.67 6.97
CA LEU A 136 12.31 -30.95 7.35
C LEU A 136 12.53 -30.01 8.54
N GLU A 137 13.23 -30.47 9.59
CA GLU A 137 13.57 -29.64 10.75
C GLU A 137 14.47 -28.46 10.36
N THR A 138 15.38 -28.67 9.40
CA THR A 138 16.20 -27.59 8.86
C THR A 138 15.35 -26.58 8.08
N ILE A 139 14.43 -27.05 7.23
CA ILE A 139 13.50 -26.19 6.48
C ILE A 139 12.60 -25.40 7.44
N GLN A 140 12.12 -26.02 8.50
CA GLN A 140 11.32 -25.36 9.54
C GLN A 140 12.10 -24.22 10.19
N SER A 141 13.32 -24.47 10.65
CA SER A 141 14.16 -23.43 11.26
C SER A 141 14.40 -22.24 10.32
N ASP A 142 14.63 -22.50 9.04
CA ASP A 142 14.82 -21.43 8.05
C ASP A 142 13.53 -20.63 7.83
N ILE A 143 12.39 -21.32 7.73
CA ILE A 143 11.08 -20.69 7.52
C ILE A 143 10.67 -19.83 8.71
N ASP A 144 10.94 -20.28 9.93
CA ASP A 144 10.68 -19.48 11.13
C ASP A 144 11.48 -18.17 11.10
N MET A 145 12.75 -18.22 10.67
CA MET A 145 13.59 -17.03 10.48
C MET A 145 13.05 -16.09 9.40
N GLN A 146 12.64 -16.62 8.24
CA GLN A 146 12.09 -15.80 7.15
C GLN A 146 10.72 -15.19 7.52
N LYS A 147 9.85 -15.95 8.20
CA LYS A 147 8.54 -15.51 8.68
C LYS A 147 8.67 -14.35 9.67
N GLN A 148 9.68 -14.36 10.54
CA GLN A 148 9.94 -13.23 11.44
C GLN A 148 10.15 -11.94 10.65
N GLY A 149 10.92 -11.98 9.56
CA GLY A 149 11.13 -10.81 8.68
C GLY A 149 9.84 -10.26 8.06
N VAL A 150 8.91 -11.13 7.67
CA VAL A 150 7.59 -10.70 7.12
C VAL A 150 6.69 -10.12 8.22
N THR A 151 6.78 -10.63 9.44
CA THR A 151 6.07 -10.08 10.61
C THR A 151 6.57 -8.68 10.95
N GLU A 152 7.89 -8.46 10.86
CA GLU A 152 8.52 -7.15 10.99
C GLU A 152 7.99 -6.18 9.93
N PHE A 153 7.89 -6.59 8.66
CA PHE A 153 7.33 -5.76 7.58
C PHE A 153 5.90 -5.35 7.84
N LEU A 154 5.06 -6.30 8.24
CA LEU A 154 3.66 -6.02 8.54
C LEU A 154 3.54 -4.99 9.67
N THR A 155 4.40 -5.09 10.69
CA THR A 155 4.43 -4.15 11.81
C THR A 155 4.84 -2.75 11.37
N VAL A 156 5.93 -2.64 10.59
CA VAL A 156 6.41 -1.36 10.04
C VAL A 156 5.36 -0.72 9.13
N ALA A 157 4.74 -1.49 8.25
CA ALA A 157 3.68 -1.00 7.36
C ALA A 157 2.45 -0.51 8.16
N LYS A 158 2.09 -1.20 9.24
CA LYS A 158 0.97 -0.79 10.12
C LYS A 158 1.28 0.53 10.82
N SER A 159 2.49 0.67 11.36
CA SER A 159 2.94 1.92 11.97
C SER A 159 2.93 3.07 10.96
N PHE A 160 3.50 2.84 9.78
CA PHE A 160 3.52 3.84 8.72
C PHE A 160 2.12 4.31 8.33
N ARG A 161 1.19 3.38 8.06
CA ARG A 161 -0.21 3.70 7.75
C ARG A 161 -0.89 4.48 8.87
N ASN A 162 -0.65 4.11 10.13
CA ASN A 162 -1.23 4.82 11.27
C ASN A 162 -0.72 6.26 11.37
N ASP A 163 0.56 6.49 11.11
CA ASP A 163 1.15 7.83 11.07
C ASP A 163 0.55 8.67 9.91
N VAL A 164 0.40 8.07 8.72
CA VAL A 164 -0.29 8.70 7.57
C VAL A 164 -1.71 9.13 7.95
N SER A 165 -2.47 8.22 8.57
CA SER A 165 -3.84 8.48 9.00
C SER A 165 -3.93 9.58 10.08
N ALA A 166 -2.99 9.59 11.02
CA ALA A 166 -2.93 10.60 12.07
C ALA A 166 -2.68 12.00 11.49
N ILE A 167 -1.66 12.12 10.62
CA ILE A 167 -1.30 13.39 9.97
C ILE A 167 -2.44 13.87 9.06
N SER A 168 -3.08 12.97 8.30
CA SER A 168 -4.27 13.32 7.49
C SER A 168 -5.37 13.95 8.37
N ARG A 169 -5.67 13.33 9.51
CA ARG A 169 -6.67 13.87 10.45
C ARG A 169 -6.25 15.21 11.04
N GLN A 170 -4.98 15.38 11.38
CA GLN A 170 -4.45 16.64 11.90
C GLN A 170 -4.57 17.77 10.87
N LEU A 171 -4.15 17.53 9.63
CA LEU A 171 -4.29 18.49 8.53
C LEU A 171 -5.76 18.82 8.23
N GLN A 172 -6.67 17.84 8.32
CA GLN A 172 -8.11 18.10 8.19
C GLN A 172 -8.65 19.01 9.29
N ASN A 173 -8.15 18.89 10.52
CA ASN A 173 -8.53 19.79 11.61
C ASN A 173 -7.98 21.20 11.37
N ASP A 174 -6.71 21.31 10.96
CA ASP A 174 -6.09 22.58 10.58
C ASP A 174 -6.86 23.27 9.45
N ARG A 175 -7.23 22.52 8.40
CA ARG A 175 -8.08 23.00 7.30
C ARG A 175 -9.37 23.61 7.81
N LYS A 176 -10.08 22.92 8.73
CA LYS A 176 -11.33 23.43 9.30
C LYS A 176 -11.11 24.72 10.08
N SER A 177 -10.03 24.81 10.86
CA SER A 177 -9.68 26.02 11.59
C SER A 177 -9.37 27.20 10.67
N LEU A 178 -8.65 26.98 9.57
CA LEU A 178 -8.39 28.01 8.57
C LEU A 178 -9.67 28.44 7.85
N GLN A 179 -10.49 27.47 7.42
CA GLN A 179 -11.74 27.73 6.70
C GLN A 179 -12.69 28.62 7.50
N VAL A 180 -12.86 28.35 8.80
CA VAL A 180 -13.74 29.18 9.67
C VAL A 180 -13.29 30.63 9.71
N ILE A 181 -11.98 30.89 9.78
CA ILE A 181 -11.44 32.27 9.82
C ILE A 181 -11.68 32.96 8.47
N ILE A 182 -11.46 32.24 7.37
CA ILE A 182 -11.67 32.74 6.01
C ILE A 182 -13.15 33.08 5.80
N ASP A 183 -14.05 32.14 6.06
CA ASP A 183 -15.49 32.30 5.82
C ASP A 183 -16.05 33.52 6.56
N VAL A 184 -15.66 33.70 7.82
CA VAL A 184 -16.10 34.85 8.66
C VAL A 184 -15.62 36.18 8.09
N GLU A 185 -14.37 36.28 7.66
CA GLU A 185 -13.85 37.55 7.17
C GLU A 185 -14.32 37.86 5.74
N GLU A 186 -14.48 36.85 4.88
CA GLU A 186 -15.04 37.04 3.53
C GLU A 186 -16.51 37.45 3.58
N GLU A 187 -17.31 36.88 4.50
CA GLU A 187 -18.69 37.32 4.74
C GLU A 187 -18.74 38.80 5.16
N LYS A 188 -17.80 39.22 6.01
CA LYS A 188 -17.70 40.60 6.52
C LYS A 188 -17.21 41.59 5.45
N GLN A 189 -16.23 41.21 4.65
CA GLN A 189 -15.59 42.10 3.68
C GLN A 189 -16.29 42.11 2.32
N GLY A 190 -16.99 41.02 1.96
CA GLY A 190 -17.64 40.85 0.66
C GLY A 190 -16.69 40.50 -0.50
N TYR A 191 -15.42 40.17 -0.20
CA TYR A 191 -14.42 39.73 -1.17
C TYR A 191 -13.43 38.72 -0.56
N PRO A 192 -12.72 37.92 -1.38
CA PRO A 192 -11.83 36.87 -0.88
C PRO A 192 -10.58 37.38 -0.16
N VAL A 193 -10.18 36.66 0.90
CA VAL A 193 -8.93 36.91 1.64
C VAL A 193 -7.79 36.10 1.01
N ILE A 194 -7.10 36.70 0.05
CA ILE A 194 -6.20 35.98 -0.89
C ILE A 194 -5.08 35.21 -0.16
N GLY A 195 -4.45 35.81 0.85
CA GLY A 195 -3.34 35.19 1.58
C GLY A 195 -3.74 33.92 2.30
N GLU A 196 -4.86 33.99 3.02
CA GLU A 196 -5.43 32.88 3.77
C GLU A 196 -5.90 31.76 2.84
N ASN A 197 -6.51 32.10 1.71
CA ASN A 197 -6.92 31.12 0.70
C ASN A 197 -5.72 30.39 0.07
N LEU A 198 -4.59 31.07 -0.15
CA LEU A 198 -3.35 30.42 -0.61
C LEU A 198 -2.85 29.37 0.40
N LEU A 199 -2.84 29.71 1.70
CA LEU A 199 -2.49 28.75 2.75
C LEU A 199 -3.47 27.58 2.78
N LEU A 200 -4.78 27.86 2.74
CA LEU A 200 -5.83 26.82 2.74
C LEU A 200 -5.66 25.85 1.57
N ASN A 201 -5.39 26.36 0.37
CA ASN A 201 -5.18 25.55 -0.83
C ASN A 201 -3.97 24.61 -0.68
N CYS A 202 -2.83 25.10 -0.14
CA CYS A 202 -1.68 24.24 0.14
C CYS A 202 -2.02 23.10 1.13
N ILE A 203 -2.86 23.36 2.13
CA ILE A 203 -3.32 22.34 3.07
C ILE A 203 -4.29 21.36 2.41
N VAL A 204 -5.19 21.84 1.55
CA VAL A 204 -6.08 20.97 0.76
C VAL A 204 -5.27 20.03 -0.13
N ASP A 205 -4.25 20.55 -0.82
CA ASP A 205 -3.36 19.73 -1.64
C ASP A 205 -2.64 18.68 -0.79
N SER A 206 -2.08 19.08 0.35
CA SER A 206 -1.42 18.17 1.30
C SER A 206 -2.36 17.05 1.75
N ILE A 207 -3.62 17.38 2.10
CA ILE A 207 -4.66 16.40 2.48
C ILE A 207 -4.95 15.43 1.33
N ASN A 208 -5.09 15.93 0.10
CA ASN A 208 -5.40 15.09 -1.05
C ASN A 208 -4.28 14.06 -1.30
N TYR A 209 -3.01 14.49 -1.23
CA TYR A 209 -1.87 13.60 -1.40
C TYR A 209 -1.71 12.58 -0.28
N ILE A 210 -1.78 13.02 0.98
CA ILE A 210 -1.60 12.11 2.11
C ILE A 210 -2.75 11.09 2.21
N ASN A 211 -3.95 11.43 1.76
CA ASN A 211 -5.04 10.46 1.60
C ASN A 211 -4.77 9.43 0.50
N GLY A 212 -4.14 9.84 -0.60
CA GLY A 212 -3.65 8.92 -1.63
C GLY A 212 -2.65 7.92 -1.05
N VAL A 213 -1.63 8.44 -0.35
CA VAL A 213 -0.63 7.61 0.38
C VAL A 213 -1.30 6.65 1.35
N ASN A 214 -2.37 7.07 2.04
CA ASN A 214 -3.12 6.19 2.93
C ASN A 214 -3.74 5.01 2.15
N GLY A 215 -4.33 5.28 0.99
CA GLY A 215 -4.86 4.24 0.09
C GLY A 215 -3.78 3.25 -0.36
N GLY A 216 -2.61 3.75 -0.78
CA GLY A 216 -1.47 2.89 -1.14
C GLY A 216 -0.94 2.06 0.03
N ALA A 217 -0.88 2.65 1.23
CA ALA A 217 -0.46 1.98 2.45
C ALA A 217 -1.41 0.84 2.85
N GLU A 218 -2.72 1.02 2.69
CA GLU A 218 -3.72 -0.05 2.87
C GLU A 218 -3.54 -1.17 1.84
N GLY A 219 -3.29 -0.82 0.58
CA GLY A 219 -3.01 -1.80 -0.48
C GLY A 219 -1.78 -2.65 -0.17
N LEU A 220 -0.70 -2.03 0.29
CA LEU A 220 0.50 -2.74 0.74
C LEU A 220 0.21 -3.65 1.95
N LEU A 221 -0.52 -3.13 2.95
CA LEU A 221 -0.89 -3.89 4.13
C LEU A 221 -1.69 -5.15 3.80
N SER A 222 -2.71 -5.03 2.97
CA SER A 222 -3.51 -6.18 2.53
C SER A 222 -2.64 -7.26 1.89
N HIS A 223 -1.69 -6.87 1.03
CA HIS A 223 -0.76 -7.83 0.41
C HIS A 223 0.16 -8.51 1.45
N LEU A 224 0.70 -7.75 2.40
CA LEU A 224 1.54 -8.27 3.48
C LEU A 224 0.78 -9.20 4.43
N GLU A 225 -0.50 -8.94 4.71
CA GLU A 225 -1.35 -9.80 5.54
C GLU A 225 -1.62 -11.15 4.87
N VAL A 226 -1.87 -11.14 3.56
CA VAL A 226 -1.98 -12.38 2.76
C VAL A 226 -0.66 -13.16 2.81
N MET A 227 0.48 -12.47 2.64
CA MET A 227 1.79 -13.13 2.75
C MET A 227 2.01 -13.75 4.14
N SER A 228 1.76 -12.99 5.21
CA SER A 228 1.87 -13.47 6.61
C SER A 228 1.00 -14.70 6.87
N THR A 229 -0.22 -14.71 6.32
CA THR A 229 -1.13 -15.86 6.39
C THR A 229 -0.52 -17.09 5.70
N ASN A 230 0.02 -16.93 4.49
CA ASN A 230 0.67 -18.02 3.76
C ASN A 230 1.87 -18.61 4.53
N TRP A 231 2.70 -17.75 5.14
CA TRP A 231 3.81 -18.19 5.99
C TRP A 231 3.33 -19.01 7.18
N THR A 232 2.26 -18.57 7.84
CA THR A 232 1.67 -19.29 8.98
C THR A 232 1.09 -20.64 8.57
N ILE A 233 0.47 -20.73 7.39
CA ILE A 233 -0.01 -22.01 6.85
C ILE A 233 1.16 -22.95 6.54
N LEU A 234 2.24 -22.44 5.93
CA LEU A 234 3.43 -23.24 5.62
C LEU A 234 4.08 -23.79 6.90
N GLU A 235 4.27 -22.95 7.92
CA GLU A 235 4.79 -23.34 9.23
C GLU A 235 3.93 -24.43 9.88
N ALA A 236 2.60 -24.25 9.90
CA ALA A 236 1.68 -25.23 10.50
C ALA A 236 1.76 -26.59 9.77
N LYS A 237 1.78 -26.59 8.43
CA LYS A 237 1.90 -27.82 7.64
C LYS A 237 3.24 -28.52 7.86
N LEU A 238 4.34 -27.77 7.98
CA LEU A 238 5.66 -28.33 8.30
C LEU A 238 5.67 -28.97 9.69
N LYS A 239 5.12 -28.29 10.69
CA LYS A 239 4.97 -28.83 12.05
C LYS A 239 4.20 -30.15 12.06
N ILE A 240 3.07 -30.19 11.35
CA ILE A 240 2.25 -31.41 11.23
C ILE A 240 3.02 -32.54 10.52
N LEU A 241 3.68 -32.25 9.39
CA LEU A 241 4.45 -33.26 8.66
C LEU A 241 5.60 -33.84 9.50
N ILE A 242 6.35 -32.97 10.19
CA ILE A 242 7.43 -33.38 11.11
C ILE A 242 6.86 -34.26 12.22
N GLN A 243 5.74 -33.88 12.83
CA GLN A 243 5.12 -34.63 13.91
C GLN A 243 4.61 -36.01 13.43
N ASN A 244 3.93 -36.06 12.29
CA ASN A 244 3.45 -37.32 11.69
C ASN A 244 4.62 -38.29 11.41
N ILE A 245 5.77 -37.78 10.98
CA ILE A 245 6.96 -38.61 10.74
C ILE A 245 7.54 -39.10 12.07
N LYS A 246 7.55 -38.27 13.12
CA LYS A 246 8.04 -38.66 14.45
C LYS A 246 7.18 -39.78 15.04
N ASP A 247 5.86 -39.64 15.01
CA ASP A 247 4.91 -40.52 15.72
C ASP A 247 4.67 -41.87 15.04
N THR A 248 5.00 -41.99 13.74
CA THR A 248 4.77 -43.24 13.00
C THR A 248 5.97 -44.18 13.09
N SER A 249 5.76 -45.41 13.58
CA SER A 249 6.79 -46.47 13.56
C SER A 249 7.07 -46.94 12.13
N ASP A 250 6.02 -47.10 11.33
CA ASP A 250 6.08 -47.46 9.91
C ASP A 250 5.70 -46.25 9.04
N ILE A 251 6.61 -45.83 8.17
CA ILE A 251 6.36 -44.71 7.28
C ILE A 251 5.75 -45.17 5.97
N ASN A 252 4.57 -44.65 5.67
CA ASN A 252 4.03 -44.66 4.32
C ASN A 252 4.66 -43.51 3.50
N MET A 253 5.65 -43.83 2.67
CA MET A 253 6.37 -42.85 1.85
C MET A 253 5.47 -42.13 0.84
N ASN A 254 4.34 -42.72 0.43
CA ASN A 254 3.38 -42.08 -0.46
C ASN A 254 2.67 -40.91 0.24
N PHE A 255 2.37 -41.07 1.53
CA PHE A 255 1.75 -40.01 2.34
C PHE A 255 2.73 -38.85 2.56
N ILE A 256 3.99 -39.15 2.90
CA ILE A 256 5.04 -38.12 3.04
C ILE A 256 5.22 -37.35 1.73
N SER A 257 5.30 -38.06 0.60
CA SER A 257 5.47 -37.44 -0.72
C SER A 257 4.32 -36.47 -1.05
N ALA A 258 3.08 -36.85 -0.71
CA ALA A 258 1.92 -35.99 -0.90
C ALA A 258 2.00 -34.73 -0.03
N ASP A 259 2.28 -34.85 1.27
CA ASP A 259 2.42 -33.71 2.17
C ASP A 259 3.58 -32.80 1.78
N MET A 260 4.70 -33.37 1.35
CA MET A 260 5.84 -32.63 0.82
C MET A 260 5.46 -31.81 -0.40
N LYS A 261 4.67 -32.36 -1.32
CA LYS A 261 4.20 -31.62 -2.50
C LYS A 261 3.37 -30.41 -2.09
N VAL A 262 2.46 -30.56 -1.13
CA VAL A 262 1.65 -29.45 -0.61
C VAL A 262 2.52 -28.38 0.06
N MET A 263 3.55 -28.78 0.81
CA MET A 263 4.53 -27.85 1.38
C MET A 263 5.25 -27.04 0.28
N LYS A 264 5.69 -27.70 -0.79
CA LYS A 264 6.32 -27.04 -1.93
C LYS A 264 5.37 -26.07 -2.64
N GLU A 265 4.14 -26.49 -2.92
CA GLU A 265 3.12 -25.64 -3.56
C GLU A 265 2.88 -24.37 -2.73
N ASN A 266 2.85 -24.49 -1.40
CA ASN A 266 2.75 -23.35 -0.50
C ASN A 266 3.98 -22.43 -0.54
N TRP A 267 5.19 -23.01 -0.53
CA TRP A 267 6.42 -22.23 -0.68
C TRP A 267 6.46 -21.48 -2.01
N ASP A 268 6.14 -22.15 -3.11
CA ASP A 268 6.15 -21.56 -4.44
C ASP A 268 5.14 -20.38 -4.54
N ASN A 269 3.98 -20.48 -3.86
CA ASN A 269 3.02 -19.38 -3.74
C ASN A 269 3.61 -18.18 -2.95
N ILE A 270 4.24 -18.42 -1.80
CA ILE A 270 4.93 -17.38 -1.02
C ILE A 270 6.00 -16.69 -1.87
N TYR A 271 6.82 -17.48 -2.56
CA TYR A 271 7.88 -16.99 -3.42
C TYR A 271 7.31 -16.09 -4.53
N TYR A 272 6.30 -16.56 -5.26
CA TYR A 272 5.64 -15.80 -6.33
C TYR A 272 5.06 -14.48 -5.83
N LYS A 273 4.33 -14.49 -4.71
CA LYS A 273 3.78 -13.25 -4.11
C LYS A 273 4.87 -12.29 -3.64
N THR A 274 6.01 -12.80 -3.19
CA THR A 274 7.17 -11.99 -2.82
C THR A 274 7.84 -11.35 -4.05
N GLN A 275 7.87 -12.05 -5.18
CA GLN A 275 8.38 -11.48 -6.44
C GLN A 275 7.54 -10.28 -6.88
N GLN A 276 6.21 -10.39 -6.75
CA GLN A 276 5.25 -9.33 -7.08
C GLN A 276 5.35 -8.11 -6.17
N LEU A 277 6.04 -8.20 -5.03
CA LEU A 277 6.23 -7.11 -4.09
C LEU A 277 7.56 -6.38 -4.38
N TYR A 278 7.53 -5.33 -5.20
CA TYR A 278 8.70 -4.53 -5.61
C TYR A 278 8.44 -3.02 -5.43
N TRP A 279 9.51 -2.21 -5.42
CA TRP A 279 9.46 -0.78 -5.07
C TRP A 279 9.94 0.19 -6.17
N GLU A 280 10.61 -0.34 -7.20
CA GLU A 280 11.08 0.39 -8.39
C GLU A 280 10.64 -0.42 -9.62
N GLU A 281 10.46 0.24 -10.77
CA GLU A 281 10.49 -0.48 -12.05
C GLU A 281 11.95 -0.87 -12.29
N ASP A 282 12.22 -2.17 -12.45
CA ASP A 282 13.51 -2.66 -12.95
C ASP A 282 13.71 -2.22 -14.41
#